data_AF-A0A7J6UEY0-F1
#
_entry.id   AF-A0A7J6UEY0-F1
#
_cell.length_a   1.000
_cell.length_b   1.000
_cell.length_c   1.000
_cell.angle_alpha   90.00
_cell.angle_beta   90.00
_cell.angle_gamma   90.00
#
_symmetry.space_group_name_H-M   'P 1'
#
loop_
_entity.id
_entity.type
_entity.pdbx_description
1 polymer ?
#
loop_
_entity_poly.entity_id
_entity_poly.type
_entity_poly.pdbx_seq_one_letter_code
_entity_poly.pdbx_strand_id
1 'polypeptide(L)'
;QASRVAEGLRLNAVTGACPYLWSSDGEQLLLWCVPEANMRDIDSKIDRLFTPPEGPVTKECQGKKQETRTYANTLKSPHDDKLFEYYTQTQMYIHTVASGETRKLGNPAMICDTSFSPDNRFLLVTEITGPPFSRSLLMSRFGRQFSVLSLAPEGDEGPQYFPLHRRPAQEDRPNRFDACPPGPRGFRW
;
A
#
# COMPACT_ATOMS: atom_id res chain seq x y z
N GLN A 1 27.78 -12.38 15.75
CA GLN A 1 27.05 -13.42 15.00
C GLN A 1 25.83 -12.77 14.37
N ALA A 2 25.49 -13.09 13.12
CA ALA A 2 24.25 -12.65 12.50
C ALA A 2 23.13 -13.63 12.84
N SER A 3 21.99 -13.14 13.31
CA SER A 3 20.78 -13.93 13.57
C SER A 3 19.68 -13.57 12.56
N ARG A 4 18.86 -14.56 12.21
CA ARG A 4 17.69 -14.34 11.35
C ARG A 4 16.57 -13.73 12.18
N VAL A 5 16.03 -12.60 11.72
CA VAL A 5 14.88 -11.93 12.34
C VAL A 5 13.58 -12.45 11.71
N ALA A 6 12.54 -12.59 12.53
CA ALA A 6 11.17 -12.94 12.13
C ALA A 6 11.06 -14.21 11.28
N GLU A 7 11.50 -15.34 11.83
CA GLU A 7 11.40 -16.64 11.17
C GLU A 7 9.94 -16.99 10.82
N GLY A 8 9.73 -17.50 9.59
CA GLY A 8 8.41 -17.82 9.07
C GLY A 8 7.70 -16.67 8.35
N LEU A 9 8.09 -15.40 8.57
CA LEU A 9 7.55 -14.28 7.81
C LEU A 9 8.21 -14.16 6.42
N ARG A 10 7.43 -13.72 5.43
CA ARG A 10 7.90 -13.41 4.07
C ARG A 10 7.69 -11.94 3.79
N LEU A 11 8.75 -11.21 3.45
CA LEU A 11 8.65 -9.79 3.14
C LEU A 11 7.85 -9.54 1.85
N ASN A 12 7.03 -8.49 1.83
CA ASN A 12 6.32 -8.03 0.64
C ASN A 12 6.91 -6.70 0.15
N ALA A 13 7.58 -6.73 -1.01
CA ALA A 13 8.20 -5.56 -1.64
C ALA A 13 7.49 -5.10 -2.93
N VAL A 14 6.29 -5.62 -3.23
CA VAL A 14 5.61 -5.43 -4.52
C VAL A 14 5.31 -3.96 -4.82
N THR A 15 5.02 -3.14 -3.81
CA THR A 15 4.69 -1.71 -4.00
C THR A 15 5.92 -0.83 -4.23
N GLY A 16 7.13 -1.41 -4.25
CA GLY A 16 8.38 -0.73 -4.60
C GLY A 16 9.05 0.05 -3.46
N ALA A 17 8.42 0.09 -2.28
CA ALA A 17 9.05 0.62 -1.07
C ALA A 17 9.93 -0.43 -0.39
N CYS A 18 10.85 0.03 0.46
CA CYS A 18 11.64 -0.87 1.29
C CYS A 18 10.69 -1.64 2.23
N PRO A 19 10.67 -2.98 2.21
CA PRO A 19 9.72 -3.76 3.00
C PRO A 19 10.11 -3.85 4.49
N TYR A 20 11.11 -3.08 4.92
CA TYR A 20 11.52 -2.98 6.32
C TYR A 20 12.03 -1.57 6.62
N LEU A 21 11.90 -1.14 7.87
CA LEU A 21 12.34 0.17 8.34
C LEU A 21 12.77 0.07 9.81
N TRP A 22 13.93 0.62 10.15
CA TRP A 22 14.40 0.75 11.52
C TRP A 22 13.76 1.96 12.21
N SER A 23 13.43 1.81 13.49
CA SER A 23 13.13 2.96 14.36
C SER A 23 14.37 3.83 14.52
N SER A 24 14.17 5.10 14.89
CA SER A 24 15.27 6.06 15.01
C SER A 24 16.29 5.71 16.10
N ASP A 25 15.86 4.97 17.13
CA ASP A 25 16.70 4.45 18.22
C ASP A 25 17.35 3.09 17.92
N GLY A 26 16.97 2.43 16.81
CA GLY A 26 17.46 1.09 16.45
C GLY A 26 16.91 -0.05 17.31
N GLU A 27 15.93 0.19 18.19
CA GLU A 27 15.37 -0.82 19.07
C GLU A 27 14.26 -1.65 18.41
N GLN A 28 13.63 -1.10 17.37
CA GLN A 28 12.50 -1.70 16.68
C GLN A 28 12.74 -1.76 15.16
N LEU A 29 12.23 -2.84 14.55
CA LEU A 29 12.24 -3.04 13.11
C LEU A 29 10.81 -3.26 12.62
N LEU A 30 10.31 -2.33 11.82
CA LEU A 30 9.07 -2.49 11.08
C LEU A 30 9.31 -3.44 9.91
N LEU A 31 8.39 -4.36 9.70
CA LEU A 31 8.42 -5.34 8.62
C LEU A 31 7.10 -5.31 7.85
N TRP A 32 7.17 -5.30 6.53
CA TRP A 32 6.05 -5.47 5.63
C TRP A 32 6.07 -6.90 5.11
N CYS A 33 5.03 -7.67 5.44
CA CYS A 33 4.99 -9.09 5.14
C CYS A 33 3.76 -9.47 4.31
N VAL A 34 3.87 -10.58 3.59
CA VAL A 34 2.73 -11.22 2.92
C VAL A 34 1.74 -11.67 4.01
N PRO A 35 0.45 -11.28 3.93
CA PRO A 35 -0.55 -11.73 4.88
C PRO A 35 -0.65 -13.26 4.90
N GLU A 36 -0.83 -13.86 6.07
CA GLU A 36 -0.91 -15.31 6.24
C GLU A 36 -1.96 -15.96 5.30
N ALA A 37 -3.09 -15.28 5.07
CA ALA A 37 -4.15 -15.70 4.16
C ALA A 37 -3.72 -15.78 2.67
N ASN A 38 -2.62 -15.12 2.32
CA ASN A 38 -2.04 -15.10 0.98
C ASN A 38 -0.78 -15.97 0.89
N MET A 39 -0.27 -16.50 2.00
CA MET A 39 0.88 -17.41 2.01
C MET A 39 0.55 -18.84 1.56
N ARG A 40 -0.73 -19.22 1.61
CA ARG A 40 -1.22 -20.51 1.12
C ARG A 40 -1.78 -20.34 -0.28
N ASP A 41 -1.30 -21.20 -1.19
CA ASP A 41 -1.95 -21.50 -2.47
C ASP A 41 -1.99 -20.32 -3.47
N ILE A 42 -0.80 -19.75 -3.76
CA ILE A 42 -0.61 -18.70 -4.77
C ILE A 42 -1.18 -19.14 -6.12
N ASP A 43 -0.84 -20.35 -6.58
CA ASP A 43 -1.19 -20.82 -7.92
C ASP A 43 -2.69 -21.11 -8.05
N SER A 44 -3.32 -21.74 -7.05
CA SER A 44 -4.74 -22.08 -7.12
C SER A 44 -5.68 -20.88 -6.98
N LYS A 45 -5.22 -19.77 -6.37
CA LYS A 45 -5.98 -18.52 -6.32
C LYS A 45 -5.90 -17.77 -7.65
N ILE A 46 -4.74 -17.70 -8.29
CA ILE A 46 -4.56 -17.01 -9.58
C ILE A 46 -5.52 -17.57 -10.64
N ASP A 47 -5.58 -18.90 -10.79
CA ASP A 47 -6.47 -19.56 -11.75
C ASP A 47 -7.95 -19.30 -11.44
N ARG A 48 -8.33 -19.23 -10.15
CA ARG A 48 -9.70 -18.94 -9.72
C ARG A 48 -10.11 -17.49 -9.94
N LEU A 49 -9.16 -16.57 -10.02
CA LEU A 49 -9.48 -15.16 -10.28
C LEU A 49 -9.74 -14.92 -11.77
N PHE A 50 -9.21 -15.76 -12.67
CA PHE A 50 -9.28 -15.58 -14.11
C PHE A 50 -10.72 -15.46 -14.61
N THR A 51 -11.01 -14.34 -15.26
CA THR A 51 -12.29 -14.10 -15.94
C THR A 51 -11.96 -13.70 -17.38
N PRO A 52 -12.41 -14.47 -18.40
CA PRO A 52 -12.15 -14.12 -19.79
C PRO A 52 -12.78 -12.75 -20.13
N PRO A 53 -12.16 -11.95 -21.01
CA PRO A 53 -12.71 -10.67 -21.40
C PRO A 53 -14.05 -10.87 -22.14
N GLU A 54 -15.08 -10.13 -21.72
CA GLU A 54 -16.44 -10.22 -22.28
C GLU A 54 -16.57 -9.63 -23.70
N GLY A 55 -15.55 -8.90 -24.16
CA GLY A 55 -15.52 -8.27 -25.48
C GLY A 55 -14.47 -7.16 -25.58
N PRO A 56 -14.43 -6.42 -26.71
CA PRO A 56 -13.55 -5.26 -26.86
C PRO A 56 -13.95 -4.14 -25.89
N VAL A 57 -12.96 -3.49 -25.28
CA VAL A 57 -13.19 -2.35 -24.38
C VAL A 57 -13.38 -1.08 -25.22
N THR A 58 -14.62 -0.63 -25.38
CA THR A 58 -14.94 0.65 -26.04
C THR A 58 -14.78 1.80 -25.05
N LYS A 59 -14.04 2.86 -25.44
CA LYS A 59 -13.93 4.10 -24.68
C LYS A 59 -14.52 5.25 -25.51
N GLU A 60 -15.56 5.89 -25.00
CA GLU A 60 -16.12 7.11 -25.59
C GLU A 60 -15.61 8.35 -24.85
N CYS A 61 -15.21 9.38 -25.59
CA CYS A 61 -14.89 10.69 -25.01
C CYS A 61 -16.09 11.62 -25.18
N GLN A 62 -16.80 11.94 -24.10
CA GLN A 62 -17.96 12.86 -24.11
C GLN A 62 -17.55 14.34 -24.24
N GLY A 63 -16.79 14.70 -25.28
CA GLY A 63 -16.53 16.09 -25.68
C GLY A 63 -15.61 16.91 -24.78
N LYS A 64 -15.15 16.42 -23.63
CA LYS A 64 -14.15 17.09 -22.80
C LYS A 64 -12.74 16.80 -23.32
N LYS A 65 -12.03 17.85 -23.75
CA LYS A 65 -10.62 17.76 -24.13
C LYS A 65 -9.77 17.52 -22.87
N GLN A 66 -9.32 16.28 -22.69
CA GLN A 66 -8.45 15.89 -21.58
C GLN A 66 -7.14 15.36 -22.13
N GLU A 67 -6.06 16.09 -21.89
CA GLU A 67 -4.71 15.72 -22.34
C GLU A 67 -4.06 14.78 -21.32
N THR A 68 -4.48 13.52 -21.31
CA THR A 68 -3.88 12.49 -20.45
C THR A 68 -2.82 11.70 -21.20
N ARG A 69 -1.68 11.42 -20.53
CA ARG A 69 -0.64 10.54 -21.10
C ARG A 69 -1.19 9.12 -21.24
N THR A 70 -1.01 8.52 -22.40
CA THR A 70 -1.29 7.09 -22.61
C THR A 70 -0.15 6.28 -21.99
N TYR A 71 -0.48 5.44 -21.00
CA TYR A 71 0.45 4.49 -20.42
C TYR A 71 0.17 3.10 -21.02
N ALA A 72 1.20 2.46 -21.57
CA ALA A 72 1.06 1.15 -22.23
C ALA A 72 0.91 -0.02 -21.23
N ASN A 73 1.41 0.14 -20.00
CA ASN A 73 1.50 -0.90 -18.98
C ASN A 73 0.57 -0.58 -17.79
N THR A 74 -0.74 -0.54 -18.02
CA THR A 74 -1.76 -0.38 -16.97
C THR A 74 -2.52 -1.67 -16.72
N LEU A 75 -3.30 -1.72 -15.64
CA LEU A 75 -4.27 -2.79 -15.39
C LEU A 75 -5.27 -2.82 -16.56
N LYS A 76 -5.55 -4.00 -17.11
CA LYS A 76 -6.35 -4.16 -18.33
C LYS A 76 -7.74 -4.70 -18.05
N SER A 77 -7.87 -5.50 -16.99
CA SER A 77 -9.07 -6.28 -16.72
C SER A 77 -9.46 -6.28 -15.24
N PRO A 78 -10.72 -6.64 -14.90
CA PRO A 78 -11.11 -6.89 -13.51
C PRO A 78 -10.28 -7.99 -12.83
N HIS A 79 -9.76 -8.93 -13.61
CA HIS A 79 -8.82 -9.93 -13.13
C HIS A 79 -7.52 -9.28 -12.64
N ASP A 80 -6.97 -8.34 -13.40
CA ASP A 80 -5.74 -7.64 -13.00
C ASP A 80 -5.97 -6.80 -11.74
N ASP A 81 -7.17 -6.23 -11.55
CA ASP A 81 -7.53 -5.52 -10.33
C ASP A 81 -7.47 -6.46 -9.11
N LYS A 82 -7.99 -7.68 -9.24
CA LYS A 82 -7.93 -8.70 -8.17
C LYS A 82 -6.50 -9.18 -7.89
N LEU A 83 -5.70 -9.41 -8.94
CA LEU A 83 -4.30 -9.78 -8.78
C LEU A 83 -3.50 -8.65 -8.13
N PHE A 84 -3.74 -7.42 -8.56
CA PHE A 84 -3.10 -6.24 -8.00
C PHE A 84 -3.39 -6.14 -6.51
N GLU A 85 -4.66 -6.22 -6.10
CA GLU A 85 -5.05 -6.22 -4.68
C GLU A 85 -4.38 -7.37 -3.92
N TYR A 86 -4.43 -8.59 -4.46
CA TYR A 86 -3.83 -9.78 -3.82
C TYR A 86 -2.32 -9.63 -3.57
N TYR A 87 -1.55 -9.19 -4.56
CA TYR A 87 -0.09 -9.06 -4.45
C TYR A 87 0.35 -7.84 -3.65
N THR A 88 -0.42 -6.76 -3.68
CA THR A 88 -0.08 -5.53 -2.94
C THR A 88 -0.57 -5.55 -1.49
N GLN A 89 -1.45 -6.50 -1.12
CA GLN A 89 -1.88 -6.68 0.25
C GLN A 89 -0.70 -7.03 1.16
N THR A 90 -0.54 -6.25 2.22
CA THR A 90 0.61 -6.30 3.13
C THR A 90 0.11 -6.29 4.56
N GLN A 91 0.65 -7.19 5.38
CA GLN A 91 0.51 -7.17 6.82
C GLN A 91 1.76 -6.54 7.43
N MET A 92 1.60 -5.52 8.26
CA MET A 92 2.71 -4.93 9.01
C MET A 92 2.98 -5.72 10.29
N TYR A 93 4.26 -5.81 10.66
CA TYR A 93 4.74 -6.35 11.93
C TYR A 93 5.79 -5.41 12.51
N ILE A 94 5.91 -5.39 13.84
CA ILE A 94 7.02 -4.74 14.54
C ILE A 94 7.80 -5.81 15.29
N HIS A 95 9.11 -5.81 15.09
CA HIS A 95 10.05 -6.67 15.79
C HIS A 95 10.83 -5.85 16.80
N THR A 96 10.87 -6.30 18.05
CA THR A 96 11.63 -5.68 19.13
C THR A 96 12.95 -6.41 19.31
N VAL A 97 14.08 -5.71 19.12
CA VAL A 97 15.41 -6.33 19.11
C VAL A 97 15.77 -6.94 20.46
N ALA A 98 15.47 -6.24 21.56
CA ALA A 98 15.85 -6.66 22.90
C ALA A 98 15.14 -7.96 23.35
N SER A 99 13.86 -8.11 23.03
CA SER A 99 13.07 -9.29 23.40
C SER A 99 13.08 -10.38 22.33
N GLY A 100 13.40 -10.05 21.09
CA GLY A 100 13.24 -10.93 19.93
C GLY A 100 11.78 -11.15 19.52
N GLU A 101 10.83 -10.46 20.17
CA GLU A 101 9.41 -10.62 19.90
C GLU A 101 9.01 -9.93 18.60
N THR A 102 8.06 -10.54 17.87
CA THR A 102 7.48 -9.94 16.67
C THR A 102 5.96 -9.93 16.81
N ARG A 103 5.34 -8.74 16.77
CA ARG A 103 3.89 -8.59 16.89
C ARG A 103 3.29 -7.99 15.63
N LYS A 104 2.05 -8.38 15.32
CA LYS A 104 1.27 -7.90 14.19
C LYS A 104 0.78 -6.47 14.45
N LEU A 105 0.81 -5.61 13.43
CA LEU A 105 0.30 -4.24 13.48
C LEU A 105 -0.91 -4.08 12.56
N GLY A 106 -2.07 -3.79 13.14
CA GLY A 106 -3.30 -3.51 12.40
C GLY A 106 -3.75 -4.64 11.46
N ASN A 107 -4.68 -4.31 10.58
CA ASN A 107 -5.19 -5.21 9.56
C ASN A 107 -4.33 -5.15 8.28
N PRO A 108 -4.35 -6.19 7.42
CA PRO A 108 -3.72 -6.13 6.12
C PRO A 108 -4.29 -5.01 5.24
N ALA A 109 -3.41 -4.26 4.57
CA ALA A 109 -3.78 -3.20 3.63
C ALA A 109 -2.74 -3.10 2.50
N MET A 110 -3.05 -2.35 1.44
CA MET A 110 -2.13 -2.13 0.32
C MET A 110 -1.12 -1.03 0.67
N ILE A 111 -0.16 -1.36 1.53
CA ILE A 111 0.83 -0.41 2.05
C ILE A 111 1.83 -0.03 0.96
N CYS A 112 2.09 1.27 0.81
CA CYS A 112 3.05 1.79 -0.16
C CYS A 112 4.12 2.72 0.43
N ASP A 113 3.92 3.23 1.64
CA ASP A 113 4.91 4.02 2.34
C ASP A 113 4.67 3.99 3.85
N THR A 114 5.74 4.02 4.64
CA THR A 114 5.68 4.10 6.10
C THR A 114 6.86 4.88 6.65
N SER A 115 6.64 5.64 7.72
CA SER A 115 7.72 6.39 8.40
C SER A 115 7.49 6.45 9.90
N PHE A 116 8.52 6.17 10.70
CA PHE A 116 8.46 6.36 12.16
C PHE A 116 8.48 7.83 12.53
N SER A 117 7.66 8.18 13.50
CA SER A 117 7.75 9.47 14.21
C SER A 117 9.12 9.63 14.87
N PRO A 118 9.59 10.88 15.07
CA PRO A 118 10.87 11.15 15.73
C PRO A 118 10.97 10.56 17.14
N ASP A 119 9.84 10.35 17.82
CA ASP A 119 9.75 9.75 19.15
C ASP A 119 9.40 8.25 19.13
N ASN A 120 9.32 7.63 17.95
CA ASN A 120 8.99 6.21 17.70
C ASN A 120 7.64 5.74 18.29
N ARG A 121 6.76 6.65 18.71
CA ARG A 121 5.44 6.29 19.28
C ARG A 121 4.36 6.11 18.22
N PHE A 122 4.58 6.69 17.05
CA PHE A 122 3.65 6.68 15.94
C PHE A 122 4.32 6.26 14.64
N LEU A 123 3.51 5.75 13.72
CA LEU A 123 3.88 5.40 12.36
C LEU A 123 2.98 6.14 11.38
N LEU A 124 3.55 6.92 10.46
CA LEU A 124 2.82 7.50 9.36
C LEU A 124 2.70 6.41 8.30
N VAL A 125 1.48 6.05 7.92
CA VAL A 125 1.17 4.96 6.98
C VAL A 125 0.47 5.54 5.77
N THR A 126 0.98 5.22 4.58
CA THR A 126 0.30 5.50 3.32
C THR A 126 -0.14 4.20 2.68
N GLU A 127 -1.43 4.15 2.34
CA GLU A 127 -2.08 2.99 1.75
C GLU A 127 -2.64 3.37 0.38
N ILE A 128 -2.61 2.43 -0.58
CA ILE A 128 -3.42 2.53 -1.79
C ILE A 128 -4.87 2.27 -1.37
N THR A 129 -5.79 3.13 -1.79
CA THR A 129 -7.22 2.86 -1.57
C THR A 129 -7.67 1.75 -2.51
N GLY A 130 -8.42 0.78 -1.97
CA GLY A 130 -9.01 -0.37 -2.65
C GLY A 130 -9.72 -0.07 -3.98
N PRO A 131 -10.09 -1.12 -4.73
CA PRO A 131 -10.77 -0.98 -6.01
C PRO A 131 -12.05 -0.13 -5.92
N PRO A 132 -12.48 0.49 -7.04
CA PRO A 132 -11.94 0.31 -8.39
C PRO A 132 -10.61 1.06 -8.63
N PHE A 133 -9.66 0.39 -9.29
CA PHE A 133 -8.43 1.01 -9.74
C PHE A 133 -8.59 1.64 -11.12
N SER A 134 -7.86 2.72 -11.37
CA SER A 134 -7.88 3.35 -12.68
C SER A 134 -7.01 2.57 -13.67
N ARG A 135 -7.62 2.07 -14.75
CA ARG A 135 -6.94 1.37 -15.84
C ARG A 135 -6.23 2.31 -16.84
N SER A 136 -6.31 3.61 -16.61
CA SER A 136 -5.66 4.63 -17.42
C SER A 136 -4.47 5.27 -16.70
N LEU A 137 -4.20 4.88 -15.45
CA LEU A 137 -3.15 5.44 -14.61
C LEU A 137 -2.14 4.39 -14.16
N LEU A 138 -0.94 4.85 -13.81
CA LEU A 138 0.04 4.06 -13.09
C LEU A 138 -0.34 3.96 -11.60
N MET A 139 0.13 2.89 -10.93
CA MET A 139 -0.05 2.68 -9.47
C MET A 139 0.29 3.92 -8.63
N SER A 140 1.35 4.67 -9.01
CA SER A 140 1.77 5.88 -8.31
C SER A 140 0.68 6.95 -8.18
N ARG A 141 -0.32 6.91 -9.08
CA ARG A 141 -1.44 7.86 -9.19
C ARG A 141 -2.78 7.31 -8.68
N PHE A 142 -2.81 6.10 -8.16
CA PHE A 142 -4.00 5.56 -7.51
C PHE A 142 -4.36 6.40 -6.28
N GLY A 143 -5.61 6.26 -5.84
CA GLY A 143 -6.08 6.89 -4.61
C GLY A 143 -5.23 6.45 -3.42
N ARG A 144 -5.06 7.36 -2.46
CA ARG A 144 -4.21 7.14 -1.28
C ARG A 144 -4.98 7.48 -0.01
N GLN A 145 -4.81 6.67 1.02
CA GLN A 145 -5.17 6.99 2.39
C GLN A 145 -3.90 7.28 3.17
N PHE A 146 -3.86 8.42 3.86
CA PHE A 146 -2.79 8.80 4.77
C PHE A 146 -3.34 8.73 6.18
N SER A 147 -2.68 7.96 7.05
CA SER A 147 -3.10 7.75 8.44
C SER A 147 -1.88 7.73 9.36
N VAL A 148 -2.07 8.16 10.61
CA VAL A 148 -1.11 7.95 11.70
C VAL A 148 -1.56 6.74 12.50
N LEU A 149 -0.66 5.79 12.71
CA LEU A 149 -0.88 4.60 13.53
C LEU A 149 -0.15 4.78 14.86
N SER A 150 -0.84 4.61 15.99
CA SER A 150 -0.18 4.54 17.30
C SER A 150 0.49 3.16 17.47
N LEU A 151 1.78 3.18 17.83
CA LEU A 151 2.58 1.98 18.11
C LEU A 151 2.55 1.59 19.58
N ALA A 152 2.35 2.55 20.47
CA ALA A 152 2.18 2.36 21.90
C ALA A 152 0.71 2.63 22.26
N PRO A 153 -0.12 1.58 22.42
CA PRO A 153 -1.43 1.81 22.98
C PRO A 153 -1.29 2.34 24.41
N GLU A 154 -1.97 3.44 24.72
CA GLU A 154 -2.22 3.78 26.12
C GLU A 154 -3.29 2.80 26.64
N GLY A 155 -2.86 1.73 27.32
CA GLY A 155 -3.76 0.71 27.91
C GLY A 155 -3.96 -0.56 27.07
N ASP A 156 -5.10 -1.24 27.27
CA ASP A 156 -5.48 -2.53 26.64
C ASP A 156 -5.99 -2.38 25.19
N GLU A 157 -6.16 -1.17 24.68
CA GLU A 157 -6.72 -0.93 23.36
C GLU A 157 -5.65 -1.16 22.29
N GLY A 158 -5.85 -2.05 21.31
CA GLY A 158 -4.84 -2.33 20.28
C GLY A 158 -4.40 -1.11 19.44
N PRO A 159 -3.53 -1.31 18.42
CA PRO A 159 -3.01 -0.22 17.59
C PRO A 159 -4.13 0.62 16.95
N GLN A 160 -4.11 1.94 17.19
CA GLN A 160 -5.15 2.87 16.74
C GLN A 160 -4.73 3.65 15.50
N TYR A 161 -5.63 3.78 14.53
CA TYR A 161 -5.43 4.56 13.31
C TYR A 161 -6.16 5.90 13.36
N PHE A 162 -5.42 6.98 13.10
CA PHE A 162 -5.90 8.35 12.98
C PHE A 162 -5.81 8.78 11.50
N PRO A 163 -6.92 8.78 10.75
CA PRO A 163 -6.90 9.16 9.34
C PRO A 163 -6.59 10.66 9.19
N LEU A 164 -5.63 11.00 8.33
CA LEU A 164 -5.24 12.39 8.04
C LEU A 164 -5.94 12.92 6.79
N HIS A 165 -5.85 12.17 5.68
CA HIS A 165 -6.38 12.61 4.41
C HIS A 165 -6.61 11.43 3.47
N ARG A 166 -7.69 11.51 2.69
CA ARG A 166 -7.96 10.59 1.58
C ARG A 166 -7.86 11.35 0.27
N ARG A 167 -6.89 10.97 -0.56
CA ARG A 167 -6.70 11.54 -1.90
C ARG A 167 -7.33 10.62 -2.94
N PRO A 168 -8.21 11.12 -3.83
CA PRO A 168 -8.73 10.32 -4.93
C PRO A 168 -7.64 9.97 -5.96
N ALA A 169 -7.96 9.06 -6.88
CA ALA A 169 -7.10 8.77 -8.02
C ALA A 169 -6.90 10.02 -8.90
N GLN A 170 -5.70 10.19 -9.45
CA GLN A 170 -5.32 11.41 -10.17
C GLN A 170 -5.63 11.32 -11.67
N GLU A 171 -6.91 11.15 -12.01
CA GLU A 171 -7.35 11.07 -13.43
C GLU A 171 -7.29 12.44 -14.11
N ASP A 172 -7.74 13.48 -13.41
CA ASP A 172 -7.88 14.85 -13.94
C ASP A 172 -6.66 15.75 -13.69
N ARG A 173 -5.46 15.17 -13.51
CA ARG A 173 -4.26 16.00 -13.27
C ARG A 173 -3.95 16.85 -14.50
N PRO A 174 -3.90 18.19 -14.41
CA PRO A 174 -3.54 19.03 -15.54
C PRO A 174 -2.14 18.66 -16.05
N ASN A 175 -1.90 18.73 -17.36
CA ASN A 175 -0.60 18.33 -17.95
C ASN A 175 0.44 19.45 -18.00
N ARG A 176 0.12 20.64 -17.49
CA ARG A 176 1.04 21.80 -17.51
C ARG A 176 2.28 21.50 -16.68
N PHE A 177 3.40 22.10 -17.06
CA PHE A 177 4.72 21.85 -16.46
C PHE A 177 4.77 22.07 -14.93
N ASP A 178 3.85 22.84 -14.36
CA ASP A 178 3.74 23.11 -12.91
C ASP A 178 2.46 22.56 -12.25
N ALA A 179 1.74 21.68 -12.95
CA ALA A 179 0.46 21.18 -12.45
C ALA A 179 0.66 20.22 -11.27
N CYS A 180 -0.04 20.48 -10.17
CA CYS A 180 -0.06 19.66 -8.97
C CYS A 180 -1.48 19.14 -8.70
N PRO A 181 -1.64 17.93 -8.12
CA PRO A 181 -2.91 17.49 -7.59
C PRO A 181 -3.41 18.46 -6.52
N PRO A 182 -4.72 18.75 -6.45
CA PRO A 182 -5.28 19.55 -5.38
C PRO A 182 -5.20 18.83 -4.03
N GLY A 183 -5.20 19.61 -2.95
CA GLY A 183 -5.22 19.11 -1.58
C GLY A 183 -3.84 18.91 -0.94
N PRO A 184 -3.81 18.49 0.33
CA PRO A 184 -2.59 18.22 1.08
C PRO A 184 -1.69 17.17 0.41
N ARG A 185 -0.38 17.35 0.50
CA ARG A 185 0.63 16.48 -0.09
C ARG A 185 1.89 16.47 0.75
N GLY A 186 2.72 15.43 0.58
CA GLY A 186 4.03 15.35 1.22
C GLY A 186 3.94 15.24 2.74
N PHE A 187 3.01 14.42 3.25
CA PHE A 187 2.96 14.10 4.66
C PHE A 187 4.30 13.50 5.11
N ARG A 188 4.89 14.12 6.12
CA ARG A 188 6.14 13.74 6.77
C ARG A 188 6.08 14.23 8.21
N TRP A 189 6.88 13.63 9.06
CA TRP A 189 7.11 14.12 10.42
C TRP A 189 7.82 15.48 10.43
#